data_AF-A0AAE0CCH3-F1
#
_entry.id   AF-A0AAE0CCH3-F1
#
_cell.length_a   1.000
_cell.length_b   1.000
_cell.length_c   1.000
_cell.angle_alpha   90.00
_cell.angle_beta   90.00
_cell.angle_gamma   90.00
#
_symmetry.space_group_name_H-M   'P 1'
#
loop_
_entity.id
_entity.type
_entity.pdbx_description
1 polymer ?
#
loop_
_entity_poly.entity_id
_entity_poly.type
_entity_poly.pdbx_seq_one_letter_code
_entity_poly.pdbx_strand_id
1 'polypeptide(L)'
;MAELESQMRSASLSERNGAVALCIGSSQHPYKREGVSTSGVDLRSKRRYRAALRGDEGLTDILKDVQTFKKVLEHLPDVEVLRPFVGKAGSGALTRGLFLNKMLNLVSHSDKEIFLLYYAGHGLRGSSLRSPEEVGAFYMEDTAPVTFADMMKIWEARPGRKRRQRLIIVADSCHSGGLVEQLKNVPKRERDVLNVGIQAACLANEFSEGGIFTEVFAQKQLKRKNFMWQKLKAAHKGQEVQYPTFYCTWGGTSASSGDFEFHFFKRPTR
;
A
#
# COMPACT_ATOMS: atom_id res chain seq x y z
N MET A 1 20.91 22.85 37.50
CA MET A 1 21.66 22.77 36.22
C MET A 1 21.53 21.38 35.59
N ALA A 2 21.94 20.29 36.24
CA ALA A 2 21.82 18.92 35.68
C ALA A 2 20.39 18.49 35.31
N GLU A 3 19.39 18.91 36.08
CA GLU A 3 17.97 18.60 35.80
C GLU A 3 17.41 19.40 34.61
N LEU A 4 17.87 20.64 34.44
CA LEU A 4 17.51 21.48 33.29
C LEU A 4 18.21 21.00 32.01
N GLU A 5 19.47 20.55 32.09
CA GLU A 5 20.18 19.92 30.97
C GLU A 5 19.58 18.57 30.59
N SER A 6 19.08 17.80 31.55
CA SER A 6 18.31 16.57 31.30
C SER A 6 16.98 16.87 30.60
N GLN A 7 16.24 17.89 31.06
CA GLN A 7 15.01 18.35 30.41
C GLN A 7 15.26 18.91 29.02
N MET A 8 16.32 19.70 28.81
CA MET A 8 16.71 20.24 27.51
C MET A 8 17.22 19.16 26.55
N ARG A 9 17.94 18.13 27.04
CA ARG A 9 18.30 16.94 26.22
C ARG A 9 17.08 16.08 25.90
N SER A 10 16.11 15.97 26.80
CA SER A 10 14.84 15.26 26.53
C SER A 10 13.95 16.01 25.54
N ALA A 11 13.98 17.35 25.55
CA ALA A 11 13.27 18.21 24.61
C ALA A 11 13.98 18.29 23.25
N SER A 12 15.32 18.25 23.20
CA SER A 12 16.10 18.16 21.94
C SER A 12 16.01 16.78 21.28
N LEU A 13 15.76 15.70 22.05
CA LEU A 13 15.40 14.39 21.51
C LEU A 13 13.93 14.31 21.07
N SER A 14 13.12 15.33 21.38
CA SER A 14 11.72 15.44 20.96
C SER A 14 11.50 16.10 19.60
N GLU A 15 12.57 16.53 18.91
CA GLU A 15 12.57 16.76 17.44
C GLU A 15 12.55 15.40 16.71
N ARG A 16 11.54 14.59 17.06
CA ARG A 16 11.48 13.16 16.80
C ARG A 16 11.41 12.94 15.31
N ASN A 17 12.44 12.24 14.84
CA ASN A 17 12.40 11.45 13.63
C ASN A 17 11.24 10.44 13.72
N GLY A 18 10.02 10.88 13.45
CA GLY A 18 8.82 10.06 13.52
C GLY A 18 8.48 9.43 12.17
N ALA A 19 7.24 8.97 12.04
CA ALA A 19 6.66 8.57 10.78
C ALA A 19 5.69 9.62 10.25
N VAL A 20 5.52 9.66 8.93
CA VAL A 20 4.41 10.34 8.27
C VAL A 20 3.67 9.33 7.40
N ALA A 21 2.35 9.42 7.37
CA ALA A 21 1.51 8.49 6.65
C ALA A 21 0.46 9.18 5.78
N LEU A 22 0.10 8.52 4.69
CA LEU A 22 -0.94 8.94 3.77
C LEU A 22 -1.78 7.73 3.34
N CYS A 23 -3.09 7.87 3.48
CA CYS A 23 -4.06 6.88 3.01
C CYS A 23 -4.80 7.40 1.77
N ILE A 24 -4.72 6.66 0.66
CA ILE A 24 -5.40 6.96 -0.60
C ILE A 24 -6.37 5.83 -0.95
N GLY A 25 -7.57 6.17 -1.39
CA GLY A 25 -8.57 5.23 -1.90
C GLY A 25 -9.01 5.58 -3.32
N SER A 26 -9.25 4.58 -4.15
CA SER A 26 -9.86 4.73 -5.48
C SER A 26 -11.08 3.82 -5.59
N SER A 27 -12.29 4.40 -5.71
CA SER A 27 -13.51 3.63 -6.01
C SER A 27 -13.77 3.49 -7.52
N GLN A 28 -12.83 3.94 -8.35
CA GLN A 28 -12.91 3.93 -9.81
C GLN A 28 -12.96 2.51 -10.35
N HIS A 29 -13.93 2.20 -11.19
CA HIS A 29 -13.93 0.93 -11.89
C HIS A 29 -13.00 1.00 -13.11
N PRO A 30 -12.21 -0.04 -13.42
CA PRO A 30 -11.57 -0.14 -14.73
C PRO A 30 -12.65 -0.02 -15.81
N TYR A 31 -12.52 1.02 -16.65
CA TYR A 31 -13.47 1.35 -17.70
C TYR A 31 -13.80 0.10 -18.53
N LYS A 32 -15.04 0.04 -19.05
CA LYS A 32 -15.44 -0.85 -20.14
C LYS A 32 -14.53 -0.58 -21.35
N ARG A 33 -13.33 -1.16 -21.40
CA ARG A 33 -12.70 -1.43 -22.69
C ARG A 33 -13.55 -2.50 -23.33
N GLU A 34 -14.42 -2.09 -24.25
CA GLU A 34 -15.07 -3.00 -25.18
C GLU A 34 -14.00 -3.92 -25.78
N GLY A 35 -14.12 -5.23 -25.55
CA GLY A 35 -13.24 -6.24 -26.16
C GLY A 35 -12.26 -6.99 -25.25
N VAL A 36 -12.20 -6.76 -23.93
CA VAL A 36 -11.36 -7.61 -23.06
C VAL A 36 -12.02 -8.99 -22.86
N SER A 37 -11.46 -10.02 -23.50
CA SER A 37 -11.90 -11.41 -23.35
C SER A 37 -11.79 -11.87 -21.88
N THR A 38 -12.87 -12.46 -21.37
CA THR A 38 -12.94 -13.04 -20.00
C THR A 38 -12.59 -14.53 -19.97
N SER A 39 -11.95 -15.07 -21.03
CA SER A 39 -11.55 -16.48 -21.09
C SER A 39 -10.59 -16.81 -19.94
N GLY A 40 -10.98 -17.73 -19.06
CA GLY A 40 -10.15 -18.24 -17.95
C GLY A 40 -10.60 -17.88 -16.52
N VAL A 41 -11.62 -17.03 -16.35
CA VAL A 41 -12.21 -16.76 -15.03
C VAL A 41 -13.42 -17.68 -14.80
N ASP A 42 -13.56 -18.28 -13.61
CA ASP A 42 -14.74 -19.10 -13.24
C ASP A 42 -16.05 -18.32 -13.45
N LEU A 43 -17.15 -19.01 -13.78
CA LEU A 43 -18.46 -18.42 -14.10
C LEU A 43 -19.00 -17.50 -12.99
N ARG A 44 -18.70 -17.77 -11.71
CA ARG A 44 -19.10 -16.88 -10.60
C ARG A 44 -18.22 -15.64 -10.49
N SER A 45 -16.90 -15.81 -10.55
CA SER A 45 -15.94 -14.70 -10.58
C SER A 45 -16.17 -13.83 -11.82
N LYS A 46 -16.58 -14.41 -12.95
CA LYS A 46 -17.04 -13.70 -14.16
C LYS A 46 -18.28 -12.87 -13.91
N ARG A 47 -19.26 -13.33 -13.13
CA ARG A 47 -20.49 -12.57 -12.88
C ARG A 47 -20.22 -11.32 -12.06
N ARG A 48 -19.40 -11.42 -11.01
CA ARG A 48 -18.99 -10.26 -10.21
C ARG A 48 -18.04 -9.35 -10.97
N TYR A 49 -17.04 -9.91 -11.64
CA TYR A 49 -16.17 -9.14 -12.53
C TYR A 49 -16.97 -8.41 -13.62
N ARG A 50 -18.01 -9.03 -14.19
CA ARG A 50 -18.92 -8.39 -15.15
C ARG A 50 -19.83 -7.34 -14.52
N ALA A 51 -20.30 -7.53 -13.29
CA ALA A 51 -21.11 -6.53 -12.58
C ALA A 51 -20.26 -5.30 -12.24
N ALA A 52 -19.05 -5.53 -11.75
CA ALA A 52 -18.04 -4.51 -11.53
C ALA A 52 -17.74 -3.79 -12.87
N LEU A 53 -17.41 -4.53 -13.95
CA LEU A 53 -17.17 -3.97 -15.30
C LEU A 53 -18.38 -3.21 -15.89
N ARG A 54 -19.61 -3.41 -15.39
CA ARG A 54 -20.76 -2.63 -15.87
C ARG A 54 -20.72 -1.17 -15.39
N GLY A 55 -19.90 -0.87 -14.38
CA GLY A 55 -19.78 0.47 -13.81
C GLY A 55 -20.96 0.87 -12.92
N ASP A 56 -21.87 -0.06 -12.63
CA ASP A 56 -23.12 0.24 -11.92
C ASP A 56 -22.92 0.37 -10.40
N GLU A 57 -21.81 -0.14 -9.85
CA GLU A 57 -21.47 -0.04 -8.43
C GLU A 57 -19.96 0.23 -8.29
N GLY A 58 -19.57 1.46 -7.91
CA GLY A 58 -18.20 1.74 -7.49
C GLY A 58 -17.83 0.92 -6.25
N LEU A 59 -16.54 0.76 -5.95
CA LEU A 59 -16.12 0.07 -4.72
C LEU A 59 -16.59 0.88 -3.49
N THR A 60 -17.75 0.52 -2.94
CA THR A 60 -18.45 1.27 -1.90
C THR A 60 -17.71 1.26 -0.56
N ASP A 61 -16.92 0.22 -0.30
CA ASP A 61 -16.22 0.02 0.97
C ASP A 61 -14.83 0.71 1.03
N ILE A 62 -14.33 1.30 -0.05
CA ILE A 62 -12.99 1.92 -0.08
C ILE A 62 -12.85 3.05 0.94
N LEU A 63 -13.92 3.83 1.14
CA LEU A 63 -13.91 4.86 2.16
C LEU A 63 -13.77 4.24 3.56
N LYS A 64 -14.47 3.13 3.83
CA LYS A 64 -14.39 2.41 5.09
C LYS A 64 -12.98 1.86 5.31
N ASP A 65 -12.36 1.29 4.28
CA ASP A 65 -11.00 0.74 4.35
C ASP A 65 -9.96 1.83 4.66
N VAL A 66 -10.01 2.95 3.93
CA VAL A 66 -9.15 4.12 4.15
C VAL A 66 -9.31 4.68 5.57
N GLN A 67 -10.55 4.81 6.06
CA GLN A 67 -10.81 5.30 7.41
C GLN A 67 -10.37 4.30 8.48
N THR A 68 -10.56 3.01 8.24
CA THR A 68 -10.12 1.95 9.16
C THR A 68 -8.60 1.97 9.30
N PHE A 69 -7.88 2.01 8.18
CA PHE A 69 -6.42 2.03 8.23
C PHE A 69 -5.87 3.34 8.80
N LYS A 70 -6.47 4.48 8.44
CA LYS A 70 -6.15 5.78 9.05
C LYS A 70 -6.26 5.73 10.57
N LYS A 71 -7.37 5.21 11.11
CA LYS A 71 -7.55 5.09 12.56
C LYS A 71 -6.42 4.29 13.19
N VAL A 72 -5.99 3.18 12.59
CA VAL A 72 -4.86 2.41 13.12
C VAL A 72 -3.60 3.26 13.21
N LEU A 73 -3.27 3.99 12.14
CA LEU A 73 -2.08 4.84 12.12
C LEU A 73 -2.14 5.97 13.15
N GLU A 74 -3.32 6.55 13.39
CA GLU A 74 -3.53 7.58 14.43
C GLU A 74 -3.38 7.04 15.86
N HIS A 75 -3.50 5.72 16.07
CA HIS A 75 -3.26 5.10 17.37
C HIS A 75 -1.77 4.74 17.60
N LEU A 76 -0.93 4.84 16.56
CA LEU A 76 0.49 4.56 16.69
C LEU A 76 1.21 5.82 17.18
N PRO A 77 2.11 5.71 18.18
CA PRO A 77 2.85 6.86 18.67
C PRO A 77 3.77 7.41 17.57
N ASP A 78 4.00 8.71 17.59
CA ASP A 78 4.94 9.41 16.69
C ASP A 78 4.64 9.23 15.19
N VAL A 79 3.37 8.99 14.81
CA VAL A 79 2.90 8.96 13.42
C VAL A 79 2.06 10.19 13.11
N GLU A 80 2.54 11.01 12.19
CA GLU A 80 1.76 12.10 11.59
C GLU A 80 0.92 11.56 10.44
N VAL A 81 -0.42 11.60 10.55
CA VAL A 81 -1.31 11.13 9.50
C VAL A 81 -1.82 12.30 8.66
N LEU A 82 -1.37 12.37 7.42
CA LEU A 82 -1.82 13.37 6.45
C LEU A 82 -3.31 13.16 6.10
N ARG A 83 -3.96 14.23 5.64
CA ARG A 83 -5.38 14.19 5.25
C ARG A 83 -5.60 13.07 4.21
N PRO A 84 -6.45 12.07 4.51
CA PRO A 84 -6.71 10.97 3.58
C PRO A 84 -7.44 11.48 2.33
N PHE A 85 -7.35 10.73 1.26
CA PHE A 85 -8.00 11.08 0.00
C PHE A 85 -8.70 9.88 -0.62
N VAL A 86 -9.96 10.03 -1.03
CA VAL A 86 -10.71 8.98 -1.73
C VAL A 86 -11.29 9.56 -3.02
N GLY A 87 -10.82 9.05 -4.15
CA GLY A 87 -11.38 9.38 -5.45
C GLY A 87 -12.70 8.64 -5.68
N LYS A 88 -13.78 9.39 -5.91
CA LYS A 88 -15.09 8.82 -6.25
C LYS A 88 -15.15 8.51 -7.75
N ALA A 89 -15.70 7.35 -8.12
CA ALA A 89 -15.97 7.00 -9.51
C ALA A 89 -16.65 8.14 -10.29
N GLY A 90 -16.09 8.49 -11.46
CA GLY A 90 -16.59 9.53 -12.38
C GLY A 90 -16.47 10.98 -11.92
N SER A 91 -15.74 11.27 -10.83
CA SER A 91 -15.61 12.64 -10.30
C SER A 91 -14.44 13.44 -10.85
N GLY A 92 -13.54 12.83 -11.63
CA GLY A 92 -12.25 13.41 -12.01
C GLY A 92 -11.26 13.56 -10.84
N ALA A 93 -11.60 13.07 -9.65
CA ALA A 93 -10.92 13.47 -8.42
C ALA A 93 -9.59 12.73 -8.18
N LEU A 94 -9.38 11.50 -8.68
CA LEU A 94 -8.11 10.78 -8.48
C LEU A 94 -7.46 10.41 -9.81
N THR A 95 -6.74 11.38 -10.37
CA THR A 95 -5.86 11.21 -11.52
C THR A 95 -4.48 10.73 -11.09
N ARG A 96 -3.72 10.16 -12.03
CA ARG A 96 -2.31 9.79 -11.85
C ARG A 96 -1.49 10.99 -11.38
N GLY A 97 -1.67 12.14 -12.02
CA GLY A 97 -0.96 13.37 -11.63
C GLY A 97 -1.23 13.76 -10.17
N LEU A 98 -2.49 13.71 -9.73
CA LEU A 98 -2.83 14.03 -8.35
C LEU A 98 -2.27 13.00 -7.36
N PHE A 99 -2.32 11.70 -7.69
CA PHE A 99 -1.72 10.65 -6.87
C PHE A 99 -0.22 10.90 -6.66
N LEU A 100 0.51 11.14 -7.76
CA LEU A 100 1.95 11.39 -7.72
C LEU A 100 2.30 12.66 -6.93
N ASN A 101 1.51 13.73 -7.08
CA ASN A 101 1.68 14.95 -6.27
C ASN A 101 1.46 14.68 -4.77
N LYS A 102 0.48 13.86 -4.40
CA LYS A 102 0.25 13.47 -3.01
C LYS A 102 1.38 12.61 -2.45
N MET A 103 1.91 11.68 -3.26
CA MET A 103 3.08 10.89 -2.89
C MET A 103 4.32 11.78 -2.73
N LEU A 104 4.53 12.75 -3.62
CA LEU A 104 5.59 13.73 -3.49
C LEU A 104 5.46 14.50 -2.17
N ASN A 105 4.26 15.02 -1.87
CA ASN A 105 3.99 15.69 -0.60
C ASN A 105 4.29 14.79 0.61
N LEU A 106 3.91 13.51 0.57
CA LEU A 106 4.26 12.54 1.62
C LEU A 106 5.77 12.49 1.83
N VAL A 107 6.56 12.28 0.77
CA VAL A 107 8.00 12.08 0.92
C VAL A 107 8.80 13.35 1.18
N SER A 108 8.22 14.54 0.98
CA SER A 108 8.86 15.85 1.22
C SER A 108 9.13 16.18 2.70
N HIS A 109 8.60 15.40 3.65
CA HIS A 109 8.83 15.62 5.08
C HIS A 109 10.24 15.16 5.49
N SER A 110 11.25 16.04 5.36
CA SER A 110 12.67 15.71 5.53
C SER A 110 13.08 15.32 6.96
N ASP A 111 12.27 15.69 7.94
CA ASP A 111 12.43 15.39 9.36
C ASP A 111 12.00 13.95 9.71
N LYS A 112 11.22 13.28 8.85
CA LYS A 112 10.68 11.95 9.14
C LYS A 112 11.64 10.84 8.73
N GLU A 113 11.58 9.73 9.44
CA GLU A 113 12.32 8.51 9.12
C GLU A 113 11.47 7.50 8.35
N ILE A 114 10.17 7.44 8.62
CA ILE A 114 9.28 6.47 7.98
C ILE A 114 8.20 7.17 7.19
N PHE A 115 8.02 6.75 5.94
CA PHE A 115 7.01 7.27 5.02
C PHE A 115 6.07 6.13 4.68
N LEU A 116 4.80 6.24 5.06
CA LEU A 116 3.83 5.15 4.93
C LEU A 116 2.73 5.53 3.94
N LEU A 117 2.70 4.84 2.82
CA LEU A 117 1.66 4.97 1.80
C LEU A 117 0.72 3.78 1.90
N TYR A 118 -0.54 4.04 2.21
CA TYR A 118 -1.61 3.07 2.11
C TYR A 118 -2.47 3.36 0.88
N TYR A 119 -2.72 2.33 0.08
CA TYR A 119 -3.63 2.39 -1.07
C TYR A 119 -4.70 1.30 -0.99
N ALA A 120 -5.95 1.68 -1.21
CA ALA A 120 -7.07 0.77 -1.41
C ALA A 120 -7.78 1.06 -2.74
N GLY A 121 -8.01 0.03 -3.55
CA GLY A 121 -8.73 0.19 -4.82
C GLY A 121 -8.39 -0.89 -5.83
N HIS A 122 -8.60 -0.61 -7.12
CA HIS A 122 -8.22 -1.55 -8.17
C HIS A 122 -6.70 -1.53 -8.42
N GLY A 123 -6.18 -2.71 -8.73
CA GLY A 123 -4.83 -2.91 -9.24
C GLY A 123 -4.86 -3.69 -10.55
N LEU A 124 -3.87 -3.45 -11.40
CA LEU A 124 -3.82 -4.05 -12.74
C LEU A 124 -3.25 -5.47 -12.70
N ARG A 125 -3.86 -6.39 -13.45
CA ARG A 125 -3.38 -7.78 -13.61
C ARG A 125 -2.12 -7.89 -14.47
N GLY A 126 -1.81 -6.84 -15.24
CA GLY A 126 -0.99 -6.93 -16.45
C GLY A 126 -1.73 -7.74 -17.52
N SER A 127 -1.81 -7.22 -18.74
CA SER A 127 -2.25 -8.05 -19.87
C SER A 127 -1.08 -8.93 -20.30
N SER A 128 -1.34 -10.22 -20.55
CA SER A 128 -0.35 -11.22 -20.92
C SER A 128 0.68 -10.67 -21.93
N LEU A 129 1.97 -10.83 -21.61
CA LEU A 129 3.16 -10.60 -22.43
C LEU A 129 3.59 -9.14 -22.71
N ARG A 130 2.74 -8.12 -22.60
CA ARG A 130 3.11 -6.78 -23.11
C ARG A 130 3.57 -5.76 -22.07
N SER A 131 3.16 -5.88 -20.80
CA SER A 131 3.54 -4.91 -19.77
C SER A 131 3.68 -5.52 -18.37
N PRO A 132 4.67 -6.40 -18.13
CA PRO A 132 4.97 -6.92 -16.80
C PRO A 132 5.15 -5.84 -15.72
N GLU A 133 5.63 -4.65 -16.11
CA GLU A 133 5.83 -3.47 -15.28
C GLU A 133 4.53 -2.87 -14.71
N GLU A 134 3.37 -3.18 -15.31
CA GLU A 134 2.07 -2.70 -14.85
C GLU A 134 1.39 -3.65 -13.86
N VAL A 135 1.91 -4.86 -13.62
CA VAL A 135 1.27 -5.80 -12.68
C VAL A 135 1.30 -5.23 -11.27
N GLY A 136 0.11 -5.09 -10.66
CA GLY A 136 -0.09 -4.48 -9.35
C GLY A 136 -0.13 -2.95 -9.36
N ALA A 137 0.03 -2.31 -10.52
CA ALA A 137 -0.06 -0.85 -10.64
C ALA A 137 -1.46 -0.36 -10.25
N PHE A 138 -1.53 0.82 -9.64
CA PHE A 138 -2.77 1.37 -9.11
C PHE A 138 -3.59 2.01 -10.20
N TYR A 139 -4.86 1.64 -10.28
CA TYR A 139 -5.78 2.18 -11.28
C TYR A 139 -6.22 3.60 -10.93
N MET A 140 -6.07 4.51 -11.89
CA MET A 140 -6.45 5.93 -11.79
C MET A 140 -7.54 6.27 -12.79
N GLU A 141 -8.19 7.42 -12.60
CA GLU A 141 -9.31 7.85 -13.44
C GLU A 141 -8.90 8.31 -14.84
N ASP A 142 -7.74 8.94 -14.98
CA ASP A 142 -7.18 9.46 -16.23
C ASP A 142 -6.51 8.37 -17.09
N THR A 143 -6.92 7.11 -16.92
CA THR A 143 -6.52 5.90 -17.68
C THR A 143 -5.07 5.46 -17.54
N ALA A 144 -4.14 6.34 -17.16
CA ALA A 144 -2.76 5.99 -16.91
C ALA A 144 -2.60 5.45 -15.47
N PRO A 145 -2.15 4.20 -15.28
CA PRO A 145 -1.95 3.66 -13.94
C PRO A 145 -0.74 4.31 -13.26
N VAL A 146 -0.71 4.24 -11.91
CA VAL A 146 0.51 4.54 -11.15
C VAL A 146 1.31 3.26 -10.99
N THR A 147 2.47 3.22 -11.63
CA THR A 147 3.36 2.04 -11.65
C THR A 147 4.33 2.05 -10.47
N PHE A 148 5.01 0.92 -10.24
CA PHE A 148 6.12 0.86 -9.31
C PHE A 148 7.25 1.84 -9.69
N ALA A 149 7.57 1.92 -10.98
CA ALA A 149 8.60 2.83 -11.49
C ALA A 149 8.28 4.30 -11.19
N ASP A 150 7.01 4.70 -11.30
CA ASP A 150 6.59 6.06 -10.94
C ASP A 150 6.85 6.37 -9.46
N MET A 151 6.50 5.42 -8.58
CA MET A 151 6.70 5.55 -7.14
C MET A 151 8.18 5.60 -6.77
N MET A 152 9.01 4.75 -7.39
CA MET A 152 10.46 4.73 -7.15
C MET A 152 11.12 6.01 -7.64
N LYS A 153 10.71 6.53 -8.81
CA LYS A 153 11.22 7.81 -9.32
C LYS A 153 11.02 8.95 -8.32
N ILE A 154 9.85 9.04 -7.68
CA ILE A 154 9.59 10.05 -6.63
C ILE A 154 10.48 9.81 -5.41
N TRP A 155 10.58 8.55 -4.97
CA TRP A 155 11.36 8.18 -3.79
C TRP A 155 12.86 8.46 -3.94
N GLU A 156 13.42 8.16 -5.10
CA GLU A 156 14.84 8.33 -5.40
C GLU A 156 15.22 9.78 -5.69
N ALA A 157 14.32 10.55 -6.30
CA ALA A 157 14.56 11.96 -6.64
C ALA A 157 14.53 12.90 -5.42
N ARG A 158 14.25 12.39 -4.21
CA ARG A 158 14.09 13.23 -3.02
C ARG A 158 15.41 13.91 -2.60
N PRO A 159 15.43 15.24 -2.41
CA PRO A 159 16.61 15.93 -1.88
C PRO A 159 16.88 15.52 -0.42
N GLY A 160 18.16 15.35 -0.08
CA GLY A 160 18.58 15.10 1.31
C GLY A 160 18.15 13.75 1.88
N ARG A 161 17.89 12.74 1.04
CA ARG A 161 17.52 11.39 1.49
C ARG A 161 18.58 10.81 2.44
N LYS A 162 18.18 10.56 3.69
CA LYS A 162 19.02 9.94 4.72
C LYS A 162 18.98 8.42 4.60
N ARG A 163 20.09 7.73 4.87
CA ARG A 163 20.20 6.26 4.78
C ARG A 163 19.22 5.50 5.69
N ARG A 164 18.76 6.10 6.78
CA ARG A 164 17.80 5.50 7.71
C ARG A 164 16.33 5.65 7.28
N GLN A 165 16.06 6.50 6.30
CA GLN A 165 14.69 6.76 5.86
C GLN A 165 14.14 5.57 5.07
N ARG A 166 12.90 5.18 5.36
CA ARG A 166 12.23 4.02 4.76
C ARG A 166 10.90 4.42 4.14
N LEU A 167 10.65 3.93 2.93
CA LEU A 167 9.32 3.98 2.31
C LEU A 167 8.61 2.66 2.53
N ILE A 168 7.39 2.73 3.04
CA ILE A 168 6.52 1.60 3.30
C ILE A 168 5.26 1.76 2.44
N ILE A 169 4.95 0.77 1.62
CA ILE A 169 3.74 0.74 0.80
C ILE A 169 2.86 -0.41 1.29
N VAL A 170 1.62 -0.11 1.63
CA VAL A 170 0.58 -1.07 1.98
C VAL A 170 -0.49 -1.00 0.90
N ALA A 171 -0.68 -2.08 0.15
CA ALA A 171 -1.58 -2.10 -1.01
C ALA A 171 -2.70 -3.13 -0.82
N ASP A 172 -3.91 -2.64 -0.56
CA ASP A 172 -5.15 -3.41 -0.66
C ASP A 172 -5.77 -3.24 -2.05
N SER A 173 -5.18 -3.94 -3.01
CA SER A 173 -5.66 -3.93 -4.39
C SER A 173 -5.46 -5.28 -5.08
N CYS A 174 -6.24 -5.51 -6.14
CA CYS A 174 -6.13 -6.69 -6.99
C CYS A 174 -4.70 -6.79 -7.55
N HIS A 175 -4.10 -7.98 -7.54
CA HIS A 175 -2.75 -8.22 -8.07
C HIS A 175 -1.65 -7.36 -7.44
N SER A 176 -1.89 -6.77 -6.25
CA SER A 176 -0.91 -5.94 -5.52
C SER A 176 0.43 -6.63 -5.27
N GLY A 177 0.46 -7.97 -5.23
CA GLY A 177 1.69 -8.74 -5.16
C GLY A 177 2.64 -8.52 -6.34
N GLY A 178 2.15 -7.99 -7.46
CA GLY A 178 2.99 -7.56 -8.58
C GLY A 178 4.02 -6.51 -8.16
N LEU A 179 3.64 -5.57 -7.29
CA LEU A 179 4.58 -4.58 -6.74
C LEU A 179 5.70 -5.22 -5.92
N VAL A 180 5.37 -6.28 -5.17
CA VAL A 180 6.36 -7.04 -4.39
C VAL A 180 7.35 -7.77 -5.32
N GLU A 181 6.87 -8.38 -6.40
CA GLU A 181 7.75 -9.02 -7.38
C GLU A 181 8.62 -8.00 -8.13
N GLN A 182 8.07 -6.82 -8.48
CA GLN A 182 8.85 -5.74 -9.07
C GLN A 182 9.99 -5.27 -8.14
N LEU A 183 9.72 -5.10 -6.84
CA LEU A 183 10.76 -4.75 -5.86
C LEU A 183 11.84 -5.83 -5.71
N LYS A 184 11.46 -7.12 -5.77
CA LYS A 184 12.42 -8.23 -5.75
C LYS A 184 13.32 -8.25 -6.98
N ASN A 185 12.78 -7.86 -8.14
CA ASN A 185 13.49 -7.86 -9.43
C ASN A 185 14.41 -6.65 -9.63
N VAL A 186 14.37 -5.64 -8.76
CA VAL A 186 15.36 -4.55 -8.76
C VAL A 186 16.77 -5.14 -8.61
N PRO A 187 17.77 -4.71 -9.42
CA PRO A 187 19.14 -5.17 -9.30
C PRO A 187 19.66 -5.07 -7.86
N LYS A 188 20.31 -6.13 -7.36
CA LYS A 188 20.71 -6.23 -5.94
C LYS A 188 21.42 -4.96 -5.42
N ARG A 189 22.35 -4.40 -6.21
CA ARG A 189 23.11 -3.19 -5.85
C ARG A 189 22.20 -1.98 -5.59
N GLU A 190 21.19 -1.77 -6.42
CA GLU A 190 20.21 -0.69 -6.27
C GLU A 190 19.25 -1.01 -5.12
N ARG A 191 18.75 -2.25 -5.10
CA ARG A 191 17.80 -2.75 -4.10
C ARG A 191 18.32 -2.58 -2.67
N ASP A 192 19.57 -2.91 -2.41
CA ASP A 192 20.17 -2.88 -1.07
C ASP A 192 20.27 -1.45 -0.48
N VAL A 193 20.13 -0.40 -1.31
CA VAL A 193 20.14 1.01 -0.87
C VAL A 193 18.77 1.69 -0.98
N LEU A 194 17.74 1.01 -1.50
CA LEU A 194 16.41 1.59 -1.72
C LEU A 194 15.68 1.91 -0.41
N ASN A 195 15.86 1.11 0.65
CA ASN A 195 15.05 1.16 1.87
C ASN A 195 13.53 1.21 1.63
N VAL A 196 13.02 0.29 0.80
CA VAL A 196 11.59 0.19 0.48
C VAL A 196 11.04 -1.13 1.00
N GLY A 197 9.81 -1.11 1.52
CA GLY A 197 9.06 -2.29 1.94
C GLY A 197 7.64 -2.24 1.45
N ILE A 198 7.13 -3.36 0.96
CA ILE A 198 5.80 -3.46 0.37
C ILE A 198 5.04 -4.61 1.02
N GLN A 199 3.90 -4.31 1.63
CA GLN A 199 2.91 -5.28 2.08
C GLN A 199 1.73 -5.24 1.10
N ALA A 200 1.53 -6.34 0.38
CA ALA A 200 0.41 -6.51 -0.55
C ALA A 200 -0.65 -7.43 0.03
N ALA A 201 -1.91 -7.22 -0.38
CA ALA A 201 -3.06 -8.03 0.02
C ALA A 201 -3.06 -9.45 -0.56
N CYS A 202 -2.43 -9.65 -1.72
CA CYS A 202 -2.42 -10.93 -2.43
C CYS A 202 -1.11 -11.16 -3.19
N LEU A 203 -0.90 -12.36 -3.72
CA LEU A 203 0.21 -12.64 -4.65
C LEU A 203 -0.01 -11.96 -6.01
N ALA A 204 1.05 -11.85 -6.83
CA ALA A 204 0.99 -11.18 -8.14
C ALA A 204 -0.05 -11.81 -9.09
N ASN A 205 -0.20 -13.13 -9.04
CA ASN A 205 -1.14 -13.90 -9.86
C ASN A 205 -2.51 -14.11 -9.19
N GLU A 206 -2.75 -13.51 -8.03
CA GLU A 206 -3.99 -13.65 -7.26
C GLU A 206 -4.85 -12.40 -7.32
N PHE A 207 -6.15 -12.60 -7.09
CA PHE A 207 -7.13 -11.54 -7.03
C PHE A 207 -7.51 -11.26 -5.57
N SER A 208 -7.47 -9.99 -5.18
CA SER A 208 -7.98 -9.51 -3.89
C SER A 208 -9.34 -8.84 -4.10
N GLU A 209 -10.28 -9.08 -3.19
CA GLU A 209 -11.65 -8.55 -3.21
C GLU A 209 -12.09 -8.20 -1.78
N GLY A 210 -12.82 -7.09 -1.63
CA GLY A 210 -13.66 -6.84 -0.46
C GLY A 210 -12.98 -6.38 0.83
N GLY A 211 -11.80 -5.74 0.78
CA GLY A 211 -11.20 -5.04 1.93
C GLY A 211 -10.80 -5.93 3.13
N ILE A 212 -10.91 -7.26 2.99
CA ILE A 212 -10.65 -8.23 4.06
C ILE A 212 -9.20 -8.09 4.55
N PHE A 213 -8.26 -7.88 3.64
CA PHE A 213 -6.87 -7.63 3.99
C PHE A 213 -6.76 -6.43 4.93
N THR A 214 -7.40 -5.29 4.60
CA THR A 214 -7.37 -4.09 5.44
C THR A 214 -7.90 -4.34 6.84
N GLU A 215 -9.07 -4.98 6.97
CA GLU A 215 -9.65 -5.27 8.27
C GLU A 215 -8.71 -6.13 9.13
N VAL A 216 -8.19 -7.22 8.58
CA VAL A 216 -7.32 -8.13 9.33
C VAL A 216 -5.99 -7.45 9.64
N PHE A 217 -5.38 -6.78 8.67
CA PHE A 217 -4.10 -6.10 8.85
C PHE A 217 -4.20 -5.00 9.92
N ALA A 218 -5.26 -4.20 9.88
CA ALA A 218 -5.57 -3.16 10.85
C ALA A 218 -5.67 -3.73 12.29
N GLN A 219 -6.47 -4.78 12.47
CA GLN A 219 -6.64 -5.43 13.78
C GLN A 219 -5.32 -5.99 14.32
N LYS A 220 -4.43 -6.46 13.45
CA LYS A 220 -3.16 -7.06 13.85
C LYS A 220 -2.13 -6.02 14.26
N GLN A 221 -2.08 -4.88 13.57
CA GLN A 221 -1.21 -3.76 14.00
C GLN A 221 -1.55 -3.28 15.41
N LEU A 222 -2.85 -3.17 15.73
CA LEU A 222 -3.28 -2.72 17.06
C LEU A 222 -2.95 -3.73 18.17
N LYS A 223 -2.98 -5.03 17.88
CA LYS A 223 -2.81 -6.08 18.91
C LYS A 223 -1.35 -6.42 19.22
N ARG A 224 -0.38 -5.94 18.45
CA ARG A 224 1.09 -6.12 18.66
C ARG A 224 1.53 -7.53 19.09
N LYS A 225 0.89 -8.58 18.56
CA LYS A 225 1.30 -9.98 18.81
C LYS A 225 2.02 -10.51 17.59
N ASN A 226 3.08 -11.31 17.80
CA ASN A 226 3.77 -12.09 16.77
C ASN A 226 2.74 -12.81 15.89
N PHE A 227 2.45 -12.23 14.73
CA PHE A 227 1.41 -12.72 13.86
C PHE A 227 2.04 -13.25 12.59
N MET A 228 1.83 -14.53 12.37
CA MET A 228 2.12 -15.16 11.09
C MET A 228 0.85 -15.10 10.25
N TRP A 229 0.94 -14.58 9.03
CA TRP A 229 -0.19 -14.67 8.11
C TRP A 229 -0.52 -16.14 7.87
N GLN A 230 -1.69 -16.54 8.37
CA GLN A 230 -2.39 -17.69 7.84
C GLN A 230 -3.20 -17.23 6.64
N LYS A 231 -3.36 -18.16 5.70
CA LYS A 231 -4.20 -18.07 4.52
C LYS A 231 -5.55 -17.39 4.87
N LEU A 232 -5.79 -16.17 4.36
CA LEU A 232 -7.01 -15.41 4.67
C LEU A 232 -8.19 -16.04 3.92
N LYS A 233 -9.05 -16.74 4.65
CA LYS A 233 -10.31 -17.23 4.12
C LYS A 233 -11.34 -16.12 4.27
N ALA A 234 -11.91 -15.66 3.16
CA ALA A 234 -13.15 -14.89 3.23
C ALA A 234 -14.22 -15.78 3.87
N ALA A 235 -14.83 -15.32 4.97
CA ALA A 235 -15.88 -16.04 5.68
C ALA A 235 -17.15 -16.27 4.82
N HIS A 236 -17.22 -15.67 3.63
CA HIS A 236 -18.35 -15.79 2.72
C HIS A 236 -18.11 -16.78 1.58
N LYS A 237 -18.83 -17.90 1.66
CA LYS A 237 -19.37 -18.64 0.50
C LYS A 237 -18.35 -19.26 -0.48
N GLY A 238 -17.25 -19.80 0.04
CA GLY A 238 -16.37 -20.68 -0.75
C GLY A 238 -15.56 -19.99 -1.85
N GLN A 239 -15.32 -18.67 -1.71
CA GLN A 239 -14.54 -17.89 -2.67
C GLN A 239 -13.09 -17.66 -2.23
N GLU A 240 -12.32 -17.27 -3.25
CA GLU A 240 -10.88 -17.21 -3.37
C GLU A 240 -10.13 -16.70 -2.14
N VAL A 241 -8.91 -17.18 -2.06
CA VAL A 241 -8.08 -17.04 -0.89
C VAL A 241 -7.03 -15.97 -1.17
N GLN A 242 -7.03 -14.93 -0.35
CA GLN A 242 -5.97 -13.93 -0.39
C GLN A 242 -4.75 -14.45 0.39
N TYR A 243 -3.59 -14.38 -0.24
CA TYR A 243 -2.31 -14.64 0.42
C TYR A 243 -1.51 -13.35 0.46
N PRO A 244 -1.63 -12.58 1.56
CA PRO A 244 -0.83 -11.39 1.74
C PRO A 244 0.65 -11.73 1.64
N THR A 245 1.39 -10.87 0.94
CA THR A 245 2.83 -11.05 0.72
C THR A 245 3.58 -9.78 1.09
N PHE A 246 4.81 -9.96 1.54
CA PHE A 246 5.65 -8.88 2.03
C PHE A 246 7.09 -9.07 1.56
N TYR A 247 7.71 -7.96 1.17
CA TYR A 247 9.14 -7.89 0.94
C TYR A 247 9.66 -6.50 1.32
N CYS A 248 10.87 -6.44 1.87
CA CYS A 248 11.59 -5.20 2.11
C CYS A 248 13.07 -5.33 1.81
N THR A 249 13.74 -4.20 1.60
CA THR A 249 15.14 -4.16 1.21
C THR A 249 16.13 -3.92 2.36
N TRP A 250 15.66 -3.49 3.54
CA TRP A 250 16.53 -3.22 4.70
C TRP A 250 16.79 -4.45 5.60
N GLY A 251 16.19 -5.60 5.27
CA GLY A 251 16.25 -6.80 6.10
C GLY A 251 15.34 -6.73 7.33
N GLY A 252 14.72 -7.85 7.72
CA GLY A 252 13.79 -7.91 8.86
C GLY A 252 12.30 -7.94 8.50
N THR A 253 11.45 -7.76 9.51
CA THR A 253 9.98 -7.79 9.43
C THR A 253 9.32 -6.61 10.13
N SER A 254 10.09 -5.62 10.57
CA SER A 254 9.54 -4.40 11.12
C SER A 254 10.36 -3.19 10.66
N ALA A 255 9.75 -2.01 10.82
CA ALA A 255 10.41 -0.73 10.69
C ALA A 255 10.08 0.10 11.92
N SER A 256 11.09 0.46 12.70
CA SER A 256 10.94 1.27 13.90
C SER A 256 11.56 2.66 13.74
N SER A 257 11.02 3.61 14.51
CA SER A 257 11.49 4.99 14.61
C SER A 257 11.08 5.58 15.95
N GLY A 258 12.01 5.74 16.91
CA GLY A 258 11.63 6.09 18.28
C GLY A 258 10.75 5.01 18.93
N ASP A 259 9.61 5.40 19.50
CA ASP A 259 8.64 4.47 20.12
C ASP A 259 7.66 3.83 19.11
N PHE A 260 7.77 4.22 17.84
CA PHE A 260 7.01 3.63 16.74
C PHE A 260 7.66 2.33 16.27
N GLU A 261 6.86 1.27 16.14
CA GLU A 261 7.23 0.06 15.42
C GLU A 261 6.08 -0.35 14.49
N PHE A 262 6.36 -0.43 13.18
CA PHE A 262 5.45 -0.97 12.19
C PHE A 262 5.82 -2.42 11.88
N HIS A 263 4.89 -3.34 12.10
CA HIS A 263 5.14 -4.75 11.84
C HIS A 263 4.65 -5.16 10.47
N PHE A 264 5.51 -5.83 9.73
CA PHE A 264 5.16 -6.55 8.54
C PHE A 264 4.98 -8.01 8.86
N PHE A 265 4.09 -8.63 8.11
CA PHE A 265 3.72 -10.00 8.39
C PHE A 265 4.19 -10.83 7.20
N LYS A 266 5.13 -11.75 7.46
CA LYS A 266 5.65 -12.69 6.47
C LYS A 266 4.82 -13.96 6.45
N ARG A 267 4.79 -14.60 5.29
CA ARG A 267 4.34 -15.97 5.15
C ARG A 267 5.41 -16.90 5.73
N PRO A 268 5.03 -17.97 6.46
CA PRO A 268 5.96 -19.06 6.75
C PRO A 268 6.47 -19.69 5.46
N THR A 269 7.79 -19.74 5.29
CA THR A 269 8.44 -20.61 4.31
C THR A 269 8.14 -22.05 4.70
N ARG A 270 7.50 -22.81 3.80
CA ARG A 270 7.37 -24.25 3.95
C ARG A 270 8.69 -24.92 3.62
#